data_AF-A0ABC8V0N5-F1
#
_entry.id   AF-A0ABC8V0N5-F1
#
_cell.length_a   1.000
_cell.length_b   1.000
_cell.length_c   1.000
_cell.angle_alpha   90.00
_cell.angle_beta   90.00
_cell.angle_gamma   90.00
#
_symmetry.space_group_name_H-M   'P 1'
#
loop_
_entity.id
_entity.type
_entity.pdbx_description
1 polymer ?
#
loop_
_entity_poly.entity_id
_entity_poly.type
_entity_poly.pdbx_seq_one_letter_code
_entity_poly.pdbx_strand_id
1 'polypeptide(L)'
;MEGPALDLFKAKLEAVMAEARSQQAASMTEFNWLGHKFPISNAKTRVSILKAQELEKDLHGPTANSLTAEKRLIVFDKIFAAYHEARSCIRSDLVTAGSSENLKDDLSALDKAIGAVLGQRTIERNQLLVSLAKSKLNKVRDDKTEKVTKPEELVRLYDLLLQNTADLSDLVSSGRDRKPEEVAFTEECELKSLVFRAERCFYLAKSYSSAGKRTEAYALYCRARSLADTALKKIQNLTTPDQVTIKELEMLYNDSRSHSCIEHATGVMEEQKAPENLSKKISTLSLTKNDNKLEKFLIEKLDSYESAVGDSNTRGIPRIDAFPPAFQATPRNPIVLDLAFNSIEFPSLENRMKKDKKGFISRLWR
;
A
#
# COMPACT_ATOMS: atom_id res chain seq x y z
N MET A 1 15.08 29.65 24.19
CA MET A 1 15.02 30.92 24.94
C MET A 1 13.96 31.80 24.31
N GLU A 2 12.71 31.67 24.77
CA GLU A 2 11.63 32.60 24.43
C GLU A 2 11.60 33.64 25.55
N GLY A 3 11.86 34.90 25.22
CA GLY A 3 11.87 36.00 26.17
C GLY A 3 10.81 37.05 25.79
N PRO A 4 10.30 37.83 26.76
CA PRO A 4 9.19 38.76 26.56
C PRO A 4 9.44 39.82 25.46
N ALA A 5 10.70 40.13 25.16
CA ALA A 5 11.07 41.01 24.05
C ALA A 5 10.81 40.40 22.65
N LEU A 6 11.00 39.08 22.51
CA LEU A 6 10.73 38.37 21.26
C LEU A 6 9.21 38.27 21.03
N ASP A 7 8.44 38.06 22.08
CA ASP A 7 6.97 38.00 22.00
C ASP A 7 6.36 39.36 21.69
N LEU A 8 6.89 40.44 22.29
CA LEU A 8 6.50 41.80 21.94
C LEU A 8 6.83 42.12 20.47
N PHE A 9 7.98 41.67 19.97
CA PHE A 9 8.37 41.85 18.58
C PHE A 9 7.45 41.08 17.63
N LYS A 10 7.16 39.80 17.93
CA LYS A 10 6.19 38.99 17.16
C LYS A 10 4.82 39.65 17.12
N ALA A 11 4.32 40.13 18.26
CA ALA A 11 3.03 40.80 18.35
C ALA A 11 2.98 42.11 17.52
N LYS A 12 4.05 42.91 17.55
CA LYS A 12 4.14 44.12 16.70
C LYS A 12 4.18 43.78 15.21
N LEU A 13 4.91 42.73 14.84
CA LEU A 13 4.99 42.28 13.45
C LEU A 13 3.63 41.76 12.96
N GLU A 14 2.92 41.00 13.80
CA GLU A 14 1.55 40.57 13.52
C GLU A 14 0.58 41.74 13.36
N ALA A 15 0.68 42.77 14.20
CA ALA A 15 -0.14 43.98 14.10
C ALA A 15 0.11 44.73 12.78
N VAL A 16 1.37 44.92 12.38
CA VAL A 16 1.73 45.57 11.10
C VAL A 16 1.21 44.75 9.92
N MET A 17 1.35 43.42 9.97
CA MET A 17 0.80 42.55 8.92
C MET A 17 -0.74 42.63 8.86
N ALA A 18 -1.41 42.74 10.01
CA ALA A 18 -2.87 42.91 10.06
C ALA A 18 -3.30 44.26 9.46
N GLU A 19 -2.56 45.33 9.75
CA GLU A 19 -2.82 46.67 9.18
C GLU A 19 -2.60 46.69 7.66
N ALA A 20 -1.50 46.11 7.18
CA ALA A 20 -1.22 45.98 5.75
C ALA A 20 -2.33 45.18 5.02
N ARG A 21 -2.80 44.07 5.61
CA ARG A 21 -3.94 43.31 5.06
C ARG A 21 -5.22 44.12 5.05
N SER A 22 -5.48 44.92 6.06
CA SER A 22 -6.66 45.81 6.10
C SER A 22 -6.64 46.81 4.94
N GLN A 23 -5.47 47.41 4.67
CA GLN A 23 -5.29 48.33 3.54
C GLN A 23 -5.46 47.62 2.20
N GLN A 24 -4.89 46.43 2.03
CA GLN A 24 -5.02 45.65 0.80
C GLN A 24 -6.47 45.17 0.58
N ALA A 25 -7.14 44.70 1.64
CA ALA A 25 -8.52 44.24 1.60
C ALA A 25 -9.50 45.36 1.24
N ALA A 26 -9.15 46.64 1.45
CA ALA A 26 -10.00 47.77 1.05
C ALA A 26 -10.26 47.81 -0.47
N SER A 27 -9.34 47.25 -1.28
CA SER A 27 -9.49 47.16 -2.74
C SER A 27 -10.29 45.93 -3.22
N MET A 28 -10.51 44.93 -2.37
CA MET A 28 -11.23 43.69 -2.74
C MET A 28 -12.73 43.83 -2.51
N THR A 29 -13.45 44.37 -3.49
CA THR A 29 -14.91 44.55 -3.38
C THR A 29 -15.72 43.31 -3.75
N GLU A 30 -15.09 42.29 -4.34
CA GLU A 30 -15.75 41.09 -4.85
C GLU A 30 -14.94 39.82 -4.56
N PHE A 31 -15.66 38.71 -4.33
CA PHE A 31 -15.11 37.36 -4.26
C PHE A 31 -15.46 36.62 -5.55
N ASN A 32 -14.49 35.92 -6.14
CA ASN A 32 -14.71 35.18 -7.39
C ASN A 32 -14.70 33.67 -7.11
N TRP A 33 -15.76 32.97 -7.49
CA TRP A 33 -15.86 31.51 -7.37
C TRP A 33 -16.65 30.91 -8.53
N LEU A 34 -16.10 29.89 -9.19
CA LEU A 34 -16.64 29.27 -10.41
C LEU A 34 -17.02 30.28 -11.51
N GLY A 35 -16.22 31.34 -11.68
CA GLY A 35 -16.49 32.40 -12.67
C GLY A 35 -17.56 33.41 -12.24
N HIS A 36 -18.19 33.22 -11.07
CA HIS A 36 -19.19 34.12 -10.51
C HIS A 36 -18.56 35.11 -9.55
N LYS A 37 -19.06 36.35 -9.59
CA LYS A 37 -18.62 37.44 -8.72
C LYS A 37 -19.64 37.65 -7.61
N PHE A 38 -19.18 37.62 -6.37
CA PHE A 38 -20.00 37.82 -5.18
C PHE A 38 -19.56 39.12 -4.47
N PRO A 39 -20.45 40.11 -4.30
CA PRO A 39 -20.08 41.39 -3.69
C PRO A 39 -19.72 41.23 -2.20
N ILE A 40 -18.69 41.93 -1.74
CA ILE A 40 -18.26 41.94 -0.33
C ILE A 40 -18.30 43.37 0.23
N SER A 41 -19.37 43.68 0.94
CA SER A 41 -19.54 45.00 1.57
C SER A 41 -18.79 45.13 2.90
N ASN A 42 -18.74 44.07 3.71
CA ASN A 42 -18.16 44.09 5.05
C ASN A 42 -16.63 44.01 5.02
N ALA A 43 -15.97 45.01 5.59
CA ALA A 43 -14.51 45.09 5.68
C ALA A 43 -13.88 43.90 6.42
N LYS A 44 -14.51 43.40 7.49
CA LYS A 44 -14.00 42.24 8.24
C LYS A 44 -14.02 40.97 7.39
N THR A 45 -15.12 40.75 6.68
CA THR A 45 -15.25 39.65 5.72
C THR A 45 -14.17 39.72 4.64
N ARG A 46 -13.90 40.92 4.08
CA ARG A 46 -12.81 41.12 3.11
C ARG A 46 -11.44 40.73 3.67
N VAL A 47 -11.12 41.16 4.89
CA VAL A 47 -9.83 40.85 5.53
C VAL A 47 -9.69 39.35 5.78
N SER A 48 -10.73 38.68 6.28
CA SER A 48 -10.69 37.24 6.54
C SER A 48 -10.56 36.41 5.24
N ILE A 49 -11.28 36.79 4.17
CA ILE A 49 -11.15 36.15 2.86
C ILE A 49 -9.75 36.36 2.27
N LEU A 50 -9.23 37.60 2.30
CA LEU A 50 -7.90 37.92 1.78
C LEU A 50 -6.82 37.11 2.51
N LYS A 51 -6.91 37.03 3.84
CA LYS A 51 -6.00 36.21 4.66
C LYS A 51 -6.04 34.75 4.26
N ALA A 52 -7.23 34.19 4.00
CA ALA A 52 -7.36 32.81 3.52
C ALA A 52 -6.71 32.63 2.14
N GLN A 53 -6.94 33.54 1.20
CA GLN A 53 -6.36 33.50 -0.15
C GLN A 53 -4.84 33.64 -0.16
N GLU A 54 -4.26 34.46 0.74
CA GLU A 54 -2.81 34.54 0.94
C GLU A 54 -2.24 33.19 1.40
N LEU A 55 -2.87 32.57 2.40
CA LEU A 55 -2.44 31.27 2.91
C LEU A 55 -2.61 30.14 1.87
N GLU A 56 -3.62 30.23 1.00
CA GLU A 56 -3.78 29.30 -0.12
C GLU A 56 -2.66 29.45 -1.16
N LYS A 57 -2.19 30.67 -1.42
CA LYS A 57 -1.03 30.90 -2.28
C LYS A 57 0.24 30.26 -1.71
N ASP A 58 0.38 30.18 -0.39
CA ASP A 58 1.49 29.45 0.23
C ASP A 58 1.41 27.93 -0.01
N LEU A 59 0.19 27.37 -0.16
CA LEU A 59 -0.03 25.94 -0.40
C LEU A 59 0.07 25.51 -1.87
N HIS A 60 -0.23 26.42 -2.80
CA HIS A 60 -0.26 26.13 -4.25
C HIS A 60 0.79 26.90 -5.05
N GLY A 61 1.51 27.82 -4.41
CA GLY A 61 2.53 28.66 -5.05
C GLY A 61 3.86 27.94 -5.32
N PRO A 62 4.87 28.66 -5.83
CA PRO A 62 6.17 28.11 -6.19
C PRO A 62 6.91 27.42 -5.02
N THR A 63 6.61 27.85 -3.80
CA THR A 63 7.17 27.34 -2.54
C THR A 63 6.43 26.12 -1.98
N ALA A 64 5.30 25.72 -2.58
CA ALA A 64 4.46 24.62 -2.11
C ALA A 64 5.22 23.29 -1.97
N ASN A 65 6.15 23.01 -2.89
CA ASN A 65 6.95 21.78 -2.89
C ASN A 65 8.05 21.75 -1.82
N SER A 66 8.35 22.88 -1.18
CA SER A 66 9.35 22.99 -0.11
C SER A 66 8.77 22.69 1.29
N LEU A 67 7.44 22.77 1.42
CA LEU A 67 6.76 22.59 2.71
C LEU A 67 6.59 21.09 3.04
N THR A 68 7.02 20.71 4.24
CA THR A 68 6.72 19.38 4.78
C THR A 68 5.22 19.19 4.96
N ALA A 69 4.75 17.94 4.88
CA ALA A 69 3.32 17.64 5.00
C ALA A 69 2.71 18.14 6.32
N GLU A 70 3.46 18.08 7.43
CA GLU A 70 3.05 18.62 8.73
C GLU A 70 2.83 20.13 8.69
N LYS A 71 3.74 20.88 8.05
CA LYS A 71 3.58 22.33 7.87
C LYS A 71 2.38 22.65 7.00
N ARG A 72 2.12 21.87 5.94
CA ARG A 72 0.95 22.04 5.09
C ARG A 72 -0.36 21.83 5.87
N LEU A 73 -0.42 20.85 6.77
CA LEU A 73 -1.58 20.64 7.65
C LEU A 73 -1.84 21.85 8.56
N ILE A 74 -0.78 22.44 9.13
CA ILE A 74 -0.91 23.65 9.96
C ILE A 74 -1.44 24.84 9.14
N VAL A 75 -1.01 24.97 7.87
CA VAL A 75 -1.52 26.03 6.99
C VAL A 75 -3.00 25.81 6.67
N PHE A 76 -3.44 24.57 6.42
CA PHE A 76 -4.87 24.26 6.26
C PHE A 76 -5.69 24.66 7.50
N ASP A 77 -5.21 24.40 8.71
CA ASP A 77 -5.90 24.80 9.94
C ASP A 77 -6.08 26.33 10.02
N LYS A 78 -5.06 27.10 9.58
CA LYS A 78 -5.14 28.57 9.49
C LYS A 78 -6.12 29.03 8.40
N ILE A 79 -6.18 28.34 7.26
CA ILE A 79 -7.15 28.61 6.19
C ILE A 79 -8.57 28.39 6.69
N PHE A 80 -8.82 27.28 7.39
CA PHE A 80 -10.13 26.99 7.98
C PHE A 80 -10.53 28.06 8.99
N ALA A 81 -9.62 28.48 9.87
CA ALA A 81 -9.90 29.55 10.83
C ALA A 81 -10.29 30.85 10.12
N ALA A 82 -9.58 31.24 9.06
CA ALA A 82 -9.88 32.46 8.30
C ALA A 82 -11.22 32.39 7.56
N TYR A 83 -11.54 31.29 6.88
CA TYR A 83 -12.84 31.14 6.22
C TYR A 83 -14.00 31.00 7.21
N HIS A 84 -13.81 30.34 8.36
CA HIS A 84 -14.83 30.29 9.40
C HIS A 84 -15.11 31.68 9.99
N GLU A 85 -14.08 32.50 10.19
CA GLU A 85 -14.24 33.91 10.59
C GLU A 85 -15.02 34.71 9.54
N ALA A 86 -14.70 34.53 8.25
CA ALA A 86 -15.43 35.18 7.16
C ALA A 86 -16.92 34.78 7.15
N ARG A 87 -17.23 33.47 7.26
CA ARG A 87 -18.61 32.98 7.34
C ARG A 87 -19.34 33.46 8.59
N SER A 88 -18.66 33.55 9.73
CA SER A 88 -19.22 34.12 10.95
C SER A 88 -19.64 35.58 10.74
N CYS A 89 -18.79 36.39 10.10
CA CYS A 89 -19.12 37.77 9.76
C CYS A 89 -20.33 37.84 8.81
N ILE A 90 -20.35 37.03 7.75
CA ILE A 90 -21.46 37.00 6.79
C ILE A 90 -22.78 36.59 7.45
N ARG A 91 -22.76 35.59 8.33
CA ARG A 91 -23.95 35.16 9.07
C ARG A 91 -24.44 36.23 10.04
N SER A 92 -23.53 36.95 10.69
CA SER A 92 -23.88 38.12 11.51
C SER A 92 -24.55 39.22 10.67
N ASP A 93 -24.02 39.47 9.47
CA ASP A 93 -24.60 40.44 8.53
C ASP A 93 -25.98 39.98 8.04
N LEU A 94 -26.17 38.69 7.76
CA LEU A 94 -27.47 38.12 7.38
C LEU A 94 -28.55 38.33 8.44
N VAL A 95 -28.20 38.16 9.72
CA VAL A 95 -29.11 38.42 10.85
C VAL A 95 -29.46 39.91 10.94
N THR A 96 -28.53 40.79 10.56
CA THR A 96 -28.67 42.25 10.67
C THR A 96 -29.21 42.91 9.39
N ALA A 97 -29.32 42.18 8.27
CA ALA A 97 -29.68 42.69 6.94
C ALA A 97 -31.11 43.27 6.80
N GLY A 98 -31.93 43.24 7.87
CA GLY A 98 -33.27 43.84 7.89
C GLY A 98 -34.23 43.17 6.91
N SER A 99 -35.04 43.95 6.19
CA SER A 99 -36.03 43.47 5.21
C SER A 99 -35.55 43.53 3.75
N SER A 100 -34.27 43.82 3.50
CA SER A 100 -33.73 43.86 2.14
C SER A 100 -33.53 42.44 1.61
N GLU A 101 -34.41 42.03 0.70
CA GLU A 101 -34.40 40.67 0.12
C GLU A 101 -33.16 40.44 -0.74
N ASN A 102 -32.82 41.38 -1.63
CA ASN A 102 -31.63 41.32 -2.49
C ASN A 102 -30.32 41.20 -1.69
N LEU A 103 -30.19 41.93 -0.57
CA LEU A 103 -28.98 41.87 0.27
C LEU A 103 -28.85 40.51 0.96
N LYS A 104 -29.97 39.90 1.37
CA LYS A 104 -29.97 38.57 1.99
C LYS A 104 -29.61 37.49 0.98
N ASP A 105 -30.07 37.61 -0.25
CA ASP A 105 -29.72 36.68 -1.32
C ASP A 105 -28.23 36.77 -1.66
N ASP A 106 -27.68 37.98 -1.80
CA ASP A 106 -26.24 38.19 -2.05
C ASP A 106 -25.37 37.61 -0.94
N LEU A 107 -25.71 37.86 0.33
CA LEU A 107 -24.97 37.35 1.48
C LEU A 107 -25.10 35.82 1.62
N SER A 108 -26.26 35.26 1.31
CA SER A 108 -26.50 33.81 1.34
C SER A 108 -25.75 33.10 0.21
N ALA A 109 -25.69 33.72 -0.98
CA ALA A 109 -24.90 33.25 -2.12
C ALA A 109 -23.39 33.31 -1.79
N LEU A 110 -22.92 34.37 -1.14
CA LEU A 110 -21.54 34.48 -0.66
C LEU A 110 -21.21 33.44 0.42
N ASP A 111 -22.08 33.19 1.41
CA ASP A 111 -21.87 32.13 2.42
C ASP A 111 -21.81 30.73 1.79
N LYS A 112 -22.66 30.47 0.79
CA LYS A 112 -22.64 29.23 -0.01
C LYS A 112 -21.30 29.07 -0.73
N ALA A 113 -20.83 30.11 -1.44
CA ALA A 113 -19.58 30.08 -2.18
C ALA A 113 -18.36 29.85 -1.27
N ILE A 114 -18.28 30.56 -0.14
CA ILE A 114 -17.20 30.35 0.84
C ILE A 114 -17.32 28.97 1.50
N GLY A 115 -18.54 28.52 1.78
CA GLY A 115 -18.79 27.16 2.28
C GLY A 115 -18.28 26.10 1.31
N ALA A 116 -18.49 26.28 0.01
CA ALA A 116 -18.02 25.36 -1.01
C ALA A 116 -16.48 25.35 -1.13
N VAL A 117 -15.83 26.53 -1.09
CA VAL A 117 -14.35 26.61 -1.05
C VAL A 117 -13.80 25.92 0.20
N LEU A 118 -14.43 26.13 1.37
CA LEU A 118 -14.02 25.44 2.60
C LEU A 118 -14.17 23.91 2.46
N GLY A 119 -15.24 23.44 1.82
CA GLY A 119 -15.43 22.02 1.50
C GLY A 119 -14.31 21.47 0.59
N GLN A 120 -13.95 22.21 -0.47
CA GLN A 120 -12.83 21.86 -1.36
C GLN A 120 -11.51 21.73 -0.58
N ARG A 121 -11.17 22.73 0.24
CA ARG A 121 -9.95 22.69 1.09
C ARG A 121 -9.97 21.56 2.11
N THR A 122 -11.15 21.20 2.62
CA THR A 122 -11.31 20.06 3.53
C THR A 122 -11.00 18.74 2.82
N ILE A 123 -11.46 18.57 1.58
CA ILE A 123 -11.13 17.41 0.74
C ILE A 123 -9.61 17.35 0.47
N GLU A 124 -9.00 18.45 0.05
CA GLU A 124 -7.54 18.52 -0.22
C GLU A 124 -6.70 18.17 1.02
N ARG A 125 -7.06 18.72 2.18
CA ARG A 125 -6.42 18.41 3.46
C ARG A 125 -6.53 16.92 3.80
N ASN A 126 -7.69 16.31 3.56
CA ASN A 126 -7.89 14.89 3.85
C ASN A 126 -7.21 13.98 2.82
N GLN A 127 -7.06 14.40 1.55
CA GLN A 127 -6.21 13.73 0.57
C GLN A 127 -4.74 13.75 1.00
N LEU A 128 -4.26 14.85 1.59
CA LEU A 128 -2.91 14.91 2.18
C LEU A 128 -2.77 13.89 3.33
N LEU A 129 -3.76 13.75 4.21
CA LEU A 129 -3.75 12.71 5.24
C LEU A 129 -3.72 11.29 4.67
N VAL A 130 -4.47 11.04 3.60
CA VAL A 130 -4.42 9.76 2.88
C VAL A 130 -3.02 9.51 2.33
N SER A 131 -2.40 10.50 1.68
CA SER A 131 -1.05 10.35 1.13
C SER A 131 -0.02 9.99 2.22
N LEU A 132 -0.13 10.62 3.40
CA LEU A 132 0.69 10.30 4.57
C LEU A 132 0.42 8.88 5.08
N ALA A 133 -0.84 8.48 5.22
CA ALA A 133 -1.21 7.15 5.66
C ALA A 133 -0.74 6.06 4.68
N LYS A 134 -0.88 6.27 3.36
CA LYS A 134 -0.33 5.39 2.31
C LYS A 134 1.18 5.26 2.43
N SER A 135 1.90 6.37 2.63
CA SER A 135 3.36 6.36 2.78
C SER A 135 3.81 5.54 4.00
N LYS A 136 3.08 5.60 5.11
CA LYS A 136 3.36 4.83 6.32
C LYS A 136 3.02 3.35 6.17
N LEU A 137 1.97 3.02 5.41
CA LEU A 137 1.59 1.63 5.14
C LEU A 137 2.62 0.90 4.26
N ASN A 138 3.26 1.60 3.32
CA ASN A 138 4.21 1.01 2.37
C ASN A 138 5.65 0.92 2.89
N LYS A 139 6.00 1.59 4.00
CA LYS A 139 7.34 1.49 4.59
C LYS A 139 7.51 0.14 5.28
N VAL A 140 8.49 -0.63 4.79
CA VAL A 140 8.95 -1.86 5.47
C VAL A 140 9.60 -1.44 6.80
N ARG A 141 9.21 -2.15 7.86
CA ARG A 141 9.62 -1.92 9.26
C ARG A 141 11.12 -1.70 9.39
N ASP A 142 11.52 -0.57 9.95
CA ASP A 142 12.86 -0.40 10.52
C ASP A 142 12.83 -0.09 12.03
N ASP A 143 11.72 0.45 12.55
CA ASP A 143 11.65 0.87 13.96
C ASP A 143 10.53 0.22 14.78
N LYS A 144 10.88 -0.22 16.00
CA LYS A 144 9.99 -0.85 16.99
C LYS A 144 9.02 0.13 17.66
N THR A 145 9.10 1.42 17.35
CA THR A 145 8.39 2.52 18.02
C THR A 145 7.29 3.17 17.18
N GLU A 146 7.18 2.88 15.88
CA GLU A 146 6.14 3.47 15.02
C GLU A 146 4.84 2.63 15.03
N LYS A 147 3.72 3.27 15.38
CA LYS A 147 2.39 2.62 15.34
C LYS A 147 2.10 2.14 13.90
N VAL A 148 1.90 0.83 13.74
CA VAL A 148 1.54 0.22 12.45
C VAL A 148 0.25 0.87 11.94
N THR A 149 0.34 1.57 10.81
CA THR A 149 -0.85 2.05 10.12
C THR A 149 -1.52 0.85 9.47
N LYS A 150 -2.73 0.52 9.92
CA LYS A 150 -3.48 -0.61 9.36
C LYS A 150 -4.34 -0.15 8.18
N PRO A 151 -4.69 -1.04 7.23
CA PRO A 151 -5.55 -0.69 6.09
C PRO A 151 -6.90 -0.05 6.49
N GLU A 152 -7.43 -0.37 7.68
CA GLU A 152 -8.68 0.17 8.20
C GLU A 152 -8.63 1.69 8.42
N GLU A 153 -7.47 2.26 8.71
CA GLU A 153 -7.35 3.71 8.85
C GLU A 153 -7.52 4.41 7.50
N LEU A 154 -7.03 3.81 6.41
CA LEU A 154 -7.28 4.31 5.05
C LEU A 154 -8.76 4.20 4.68
N VAL A 155 -9.43 3.10 5.05
CA VAL A 155 -10.89 2.96 4.85
C VAL A 155 -11.63 4.11 5.53
N ARG A 156 -11.31 4.41 6.80
CA ARG A 156 -11.93 5.50 7.56
C ARG A 156 -11.68 6.88 6.94
N LEU A 157 -10.47 7.12 6.43
CA LEU A 157 -10.13 8.37 5.74
C LEU A 157 -10.90 8.51 4.42
N TYR A 158 -11.08 7.43 3.66
CA TYR A 158 -11.88 7.46 2.43
C TYR A 158 -13.38 7.57 2.70
N ASP A 159 -13.90 6.97 3.78
CA ASP A 159 -15.28 7.23 4.23
C ASP A 159 -15.50 8.72 4.54
N LEU A 160 -14.55 9.35 5.22
CA LEU A 160 -14.58 10.79 5.48
C LEU A 160 -14.51 11.61 4.18
N LEU A 161 -13.65 11.23 3.22
CA LEU A 161 -13.58 11.90 1.92
C LEU A 161 -14.89 11.78 1.12
N LEU A 162 -15.53 10.61 1.14
CA LEU A 162 -16.83 10.39 0.50
C LEU A 162 -17.92 11.25 1.13
N GLN A 163 -17.97 11.32 2.47
CA GLN A 163 -18.92 12.19 3.17
C GLN A 163 -18.69 13.66 2.80
N ASN A 164 -17.44 14.15 2.88
CA ASN A 164 -17.11 15.53 2.54
C ASN A 164 -17.45 15.88 1.09
N THR A 165 -17.27 14.93 0.17
CA THR A 165 -17.59 15.15 -1.26
C THR A 165 -19.09 15.17 -1.49
N ALA A 166 -19.86 14.33 -0.77
CA ALA A 166 -21.32 14.36 -0.79
C ALA A 166 -21.87 15.68 -0.22
N ASP A 167 -21.41 16.08 0.97
CA ASP A 167 -21.82 17.34 1.61
C ASP A 167 -21.52 18.56 0.72
N LEU A 168 -20.37 18.55 0.03
CA LEU A 168 -20.00 19.59 -0.92
C LEU A 168 -20.91 19.59 -2.15
N SER A 169 -21.16 18.41 -2.73
CA SER A 169 -22.07 18.23 -3.86
C SER A 169 -23.48 18.73 -3.54
N ASP A 170 -24.00 18.37 -2.36
CA ASP A 170 -25.32 18.78 -1.88
C ASP A 170 -25.40 20.30 -1.65
N LEU A 171 -24.36 20.88 -1.03
CA LEU A 171 -24.26 22.32 -0.84
C LEU A 171 -24.34 23.07 -2.17
N VAL A 172 -23.57 22.64 -3.17
CA VAL A 172 -23.53 23.28 -4.49
C VAL A 172 -24.86 23.08 -5.24
N SER A 173 -25.45 21.89 -5.12
CA SER A 173 -26.69 21.49 -5.82
C SER A 173 -27.99 22.02 -5.21
N SER A 174 -27.94 22.67 -4.05
CA SER A 174 -29.10 23.13 -3.28
C SER A 174 -29.91 24.28 -3.90
N GLY A 175 -29.37 24.97 -4.91
CA GLY A 175 -30.03 26.09 -5.59
C GLY A 175 -31.07 25.65 -6.64
N ARG A 176 -32.12 26.47 -6.84
CA ARG A 176 -33.14 26.24 -7.89
C ARG A 176 -32.58 26.53 -9.30
N ASP A 177 -31.80 27.59 -9.43
CA ASP A 177 -31.15 27.99 -10.70
C ASP A 177 -29.70 27.56 -10.70
N ARG A 178 -29.46 26.29 -11.07
CA ARG A 178 -28.11 25.72 -11.15
C ARG A 178 -27.38 26.32 -12.33
N LYS A 179 -26.26 26.97 -12.05
CA LYS A 179 -25.43 27.55 -13.09
C LYS A 179 -24.62 26.44 -13.79
N PRO A 180 -24.31 26.57 -15.09
CA PRO A 180 -23.54 25.55 -15.81
C PRO A 180 -22.22 25.19 -15.11
N GLU A 181 -21.56 26.16 -14.50
CA GLU A 181 -20.30 25.95 -13.78
C GLU A 181 -20.51 25.17 -12.47
N GLU A 182 -21.64 25.35 -11.78
CA GLU A 182 -21.99 24.58 -10.58
C GLU A 182 -22.34 23.12 -10.94
N VAL A 183 -22.98 22.90 -12.09
CA VAL A 183 -23.26 21.55 -12.61
C VAL A 183 -21.97 20.84 -12.95
N ALA A 184 -21.08 21.48 -13.73
CA ALA A 184 -19.77 20.92 -14.07
C ALA A 184 -18.93 20.63 -12.81
N PHE A 185 -18.98 21.51 -11.81
CA PHE A 185 -18.30 21.27 -10.53
C PHE A 185 -18.87 20.08 -9.76
N THR A 186 -20.19 19.88 -9.82
CA THR A 186 -20.85 18.72 -9.21
C THR A 186 -20.44 17.42 -9.92
N GLU A 187 -20.34 17.42 -11.24
CA GLU A 187 -19.81 16.29 -12.02
C GLU A 187 -18.35 15.96 -11.65
N GLU A 188 -17.52 16.97 -11.37
CA GLU A 188 -16.16 16.77 -10.85
C GLU A 188 -16.18 16.10 -9.46
N CYS A 189 -17.11 16.51 -8.58
CA CYS A 189 -17.29 15.89 -7.28
C CYS A 189 -17.77 14.43 -7.38
N GLU A 190 -18.67 14.13 -8.33
CA GLU A 190 -19.08 12.75 -8.61
C GLU A 190 -17.92 11.89 -9.09
N LEU A 191 -17.05 12.45 -9.94
CA LEU A 191 -15.86 11.74 -10.41
C LEU A 191 -14.89 11.46 -9.24
N LYS A 192 -14.60 12.46 -8.39
CA LYS A 192 -13.80 12.26 -7.17
C LYS A 192 -14.42 11.20 -6.26
N SER A 193 -15.74 11.21 -6.10
CA SER A 193 -16.47 10.19 -5.33
C SER A 193 -16.26 8.78 -5.88
N LEU A 194 -16.27 8.60 -7.21
CA LEU A 194 -15.99 7.30 -7.82
C LEU A 194 -14.57 6.81 -7.51
N VAL A 195 -13.57 7.69 -7.61
CA VAL A 195 -12.18 7.38 -7.29
C VAL A 195 -12.02 7.00 -5.81
N PHE A 196 -12.55 7.81 -4.90
CA PHE A 196 -12.50 7.51 -3.46
C PHE A 196 -13.21 6.21 -3.11
N ARG A 197 -14.31 5.88 -3.79
CA ARG A 197 -15.01 4.60 -3.59
C ARG A 197 -14.18 3.41 -4.06
N ALA A 198 -13.47 3.54 -5.19
CA ALA A 198 -12.58 2.49 -5.69
C ALA A 198 -11.45 2.21 -4.69
N GLU A 199 -10.78 3.27 -4.22
CA GLU A 199 -9.71 3.19 -3.22
C GLU A 199 -10.19 2.61 -1.90
N ARG A 200 -11.35 3.06 -1.40
CA ARG A 200 -11.99 2.51 -0.20
C ARG A 200 -12.21 1.00 -0.33
N CYS A 201 -12.75 0.55 -1.46
CA CYS A 201 -12.96 -0.88 -1.72
C CYS A 201 -11.64 -1.65 -1.72
N PHE A 202 -10.58 -1.09 -2.29
CA PHE A 202 -9.25 -1.71 -2.33
C PHE A 202 -8.65 -1.89 -0.92
N TYR A 203 -8.68 -0.85 -0.08
CA TYR A 203 -8.14 -0.96 1.29
C TYR A 203 -9.02 -1.81 2.21
N LEU A 204 -10.33 -1.83 1.99
CA LEU A 204 -11.22 -2.76 2.67
C LEU A 204 -10.91 -4.21 2.27
N ALA A 205 -10.61 -4.48 1.00
CA ALA A 205 -10.16 -5.78 0.54
C ALA A 205 -8.84 -6.21 1.20
N LYS A 206 -7.88 -5.29 1.36
CA LYS A 206 -6.63 -5.53 2.11
C LYS A 206 -6.87 -5.93 3.57
N SER A 207 -7.83 -5.28 4.23
CA SER A 207 -8.23 -5.65 5.61
C SER A 207 -8.81 -7.07 5.66
N TYR A 208 -9.74 -7.42 4.77
CA TYR A 208 -10.33 -8.76 4.71
C TYR A 208 -9.33 -9.85 4.34
N SER A 209 -8.42 -9.57 3.42
CA SER A 209 -7.29 -10.46 3.08
C SER A 209 -6.44 -10.75 4.32
N SER A 210 -6.10 -9.72 5.09
CA SER A 210 -5.34 -9.86 6.35
C SER A 210 -6.10 -10.65 7.42
N ALA A 211 -7.43 -10.66 7.37
CA ALA A 211 -8.30 -11.46 8.24
C ALA A 211 -8.57 -12.89 7.73
N GLY A 212 -7.96 -13.29 6.60
CA GLY A 212 -8.18 -14.60 5.98
C GLY A 212 -9.53 -14.77 5.27
N LYS A 213 -10.30 -13.70 5.11
CA LYS A 213 -11.59 -13.72 4.40
C LYS A 213 -11.36 -13.58 2.89
N ARG A 214 -10.85 -14.64 2.28
CA ARG A 214 -10.38 -14.67 0.88
C ARG A 214 -11.47 -14.33 -0.12
N THR A 215 -12.67 -14.88 0.06
CA THR A 215 -13.83 -14.69 -0.83
C THR A 215 -14.29 -13.23 -0.87
N GLU A 216 -14.42 -12.61 0.30
CA GLU A 216 -14.81 -11.21 0.44
C GLU A 216 -13.72 -10.28 -0.08
N ALA A 217 -12.45 -10.57 0.22
CA ALA A 217 -11.32 -9.82 -0.30
C ALA A 217 -11.28 -9.86 -1.84
N TYR A 218 -11.42 -11.03 -2.44
CA TYR A 218 -11.50 -11.21 -3.89
C TYR A 218 -12.61 -10.36 -4.52
N ALA A 219 -13.84 -10.48 -4.00
CA ALA A 219 -14.99 -9.75 -4.52
C ALA A 219 -14.79 -8.22 -4.43
N LEU A 220 -14.18 -7.74 -3.34
CA LEU A 220 -13.90 -6.32 -3.15
C LEU A 220 -12.78 -5.80 -4.08
N TYR A 221 -11.73 -6.59 -4.35
CA TYR A 221 -10.73 -6.22 -5.35
C TYR A 221 -11.33 -6.15 -6.76
N CYS A 222 -12.20 -7.10 -7.13
CA CYS A 222 -12.94 -7.04 -8.40
C CYS A 222 -13.80 -5.77 -8.48
N ARG A 223 -14.49 -5.41 -7.39
CA ARG A 223 -15.29 -4.18 -7.33
C ARG A 223 -14.44 -2.92 -7.44
N ALA A 224 -13.30 -2.85 -6.73
CA ALA A 224 -12.36 -1.73 -6.81
C ALA A 224 -11.87 -1.54 -8.26
N ARG A 225 -11.51 -2.64 -8.94
CA ARG A 225 -11.10 -2.63 -10.35
C ARG A 225 -12.19 -2.10 -11.29
N SER A 226 -13.44 -2.55 -11.11
CA SER A 226 -14.57 -2.09 -11.94
C SER A 226 -14.86 -0.60 -11.75
N LEU A 227 -14.78 -0.10 -10.51
CA LEU A 227 -14.93 1.32 -10.21
C LEU A 227 -13.78 2.14 -10.81
N ALA A 228 -12.53 1.65 -10.71
CA ALA A 228 -11.37 2.30 -11.31
C ALA A 228 -11.48 2.38 -12.84
N ASP A 229 -11.93 1.30 -13.50
CA ASP A 229 -12.19 1.27 -14.94
C ASP A 229 -13.27 2.28 -15.36
N THR A 230 -14.35 2.37 -14.60
CA THR A 230 -15.43 3.33 -14.85
C THR A 230 -14.94 4.77 -14.71
N ALA A 231 -14.14 5.06 -13.68
CA ALA A 231 -13.55 6.37 -13.47
C ALA A 231 -12.51 6.71 -14.56
N LEU A 232 -11.68 5.76 -15.01
CA LEU A 232 -10.74 5.97 -16.13
C LEU A 232 -11.46 6.37 -17.40
N LYS A 233 -12.53 5.64 -17.76
CA LYS A 233 -13.36 5.96 -18.94
C LYS A 233 -13.98 7.35 -18.85
N LYS A 234 -14.45 7.75 -17.66
CA LYS A 234 -14.99 9.11 -17.44
C LYS A 234 -13.90 10.18 -17.59
N ILE A 235 -12.71 9.99 -17.01
CA ILE A 235 -11.61 10.97 -17.09
C ILE A 235 -11.11 11.13 -18.52
N GLN A 236 -11.01 10.05 -19.28
CA GLN A 236 -10.56 10.08 -20.68
C GLN A 236 -11.49 10.90 -21.58
N ASN A 237 -12.77 11.02 -21.21
CA ASN A 237 -13.75 11.82 -21.94
C ASN A 237 -13.71 13.31 -21.58
N LEU A 238 -12.92 13.72 -20.57
CA LEU A 238 -12.78 15.13 -20.19
C LEU A 238 -11.84 15.86 -21.15
N THR A 239 -12.13 17.14 -21.41
CA THR A 239 -11.34 18.01 -22.29
C THR A 239 -9.91 18.23 -21.79
N THR A 240 -9.69 18.19 -20.47
CA THR A 240 -8.38 18.37 -19.83
C THR A 240 -8.14 17.27 -18.80
N PRO A 241 -7.64 16.10 -19.22
CA PRO A 241 -7.39 14.98 -18.30
C PRO A 241 -6.20 15.26 -17.39
N ASP A 242 -6.39 15.11 -16.08
CA ASP A 242 -5.29 15.15 -15.12
C ASP A 242 -4.47 13.85 -15.21
N GLN A 243 -3.31 13.95 -15.85
CA GLN A 243 -2.38 12.84 -16.07
C GLN A 243 -1.88 12.19 -14.77
N VAL A 244 -1.83 12.92 -13.66
CA VAL A 244 -1.42 12.35 -12.37
C VAL A 244 -2.51 11.40 -11.87
N THR A 245 -3.76 11.86 -11.87
CA THR A 245 -4.91 11.02 -11.45
C THR A 245 -5.11 9.81 -12.34
N ILE A 246 -4.89 9.93 -13.65
CA ILE A 246 -4.94 8.78 -14.57
C ILE A 246 -3.93 7.72 -14.16
N LYS A 247 -2.67 8.11 -13.94
CA LYS A 247 -1.61 7.17 -13.53
C LYS A 247 -1.92 6.50 -12.20
N GLU A 248 -2.39 7.27 -11.21
CA GLU A 248 -2.79 6.72 -9.91
C GLU A 248 -3.92 5.69 -10.04
N LEU A 249 -4.90 5.98 -10.91
CA LEU A 249 -6.05 5.10 -11.12
C LEU A 249 -5.70 3.85 -11.95
N GLU A 250 -4.79 3.96 -12.91
CA GLU A 250 -4.19 2.83 -13.62
C GLU A 250 -3.41 1.91 -12.67
N MET A 251 -2.62 2.49 -11.76
CA MET A 251 -1.96 1.72 -10.70
C MET A 251 -2.98 0.99 -9.83
N LEU A 252 -4.04 1.68 -9.37
CA LEU A 252 -5.11 1.06 -8.58
C LEU A 252 -5.80 -0.07 -9.33
N TYR A 253 -6.07 0.10 -10.63
CA TYR A 253 -6.67 -0.93 -11.48
C TYR A 253 -5.79 -2.18 -11.57
N ASN A 254 -4.49 -2.00 -11.83
CA ASN A 254 -3.52 -3.08 -11.95
C ASN A 254 -3.28 -3.77 -10.62
N ASP A 255 -3.14 -3.01 -9.53
CA ASP A 255 -3.00 -3.54 -8.18
C ASP A 255 -4.23 -4.34 -7.77
N SER A 256 -5.43 -3.84 -8.04
CA SER A 256 -6.68 -4.56 -7.76
C SER A 256 -6.74 -5.88 -8.52
N ARG A 257 -6.33 -5.89 -9.79
CA ARG A 257 -6.23 -7.13 -10.58
C ARG A 257 -5.22 -8.09 -9.96
N SER A 258 -4.01 -7.62 -9.67
CA SER A 258 -2.93 -8.44 -9.09
C SER A 258 -3.38 -9.09 -7.77
N HIS A 259 -3.91 -8.29 -6.84
CA HIS A 259 -4.37 -8.80 -5.56
C HIS A 259 -5.57 -9.73 -5.69
N SER A 260 -6.50 -9.50 -6.63
CA SER A 260 -7.59 -10.45 -6.89
C SER A 260 -7.07 -11.83 -7.31
N CYS A 261 -6.04 -11.89 -8.16
CA CYS A 261 -5.43 -13.16 -8.55
C CYS A 261 -4.72 -13.84 -7.38
N ILE A 262 -4.02 -13.07 -6.53
CA ILE A 262 -3.33 -13.58 -5.35
C ILE A 262 -4.33 -14.18 -4.35
N GLU A 263 -5.41 -13.47 -4.03
CA GLU A 263 -6.44 -13.98 -3.11
C GLU A 263 -7.13 -15.22 -3.66
N HIS A 264 -7.40 -15.25 -4.97
CA HIS A 264 -8.01 -16.42 -5.61
C HIS A 264 -7.09 -17.65 -5.53
N ALA A 265 -5.82 -17.50 -5.94
CA ALA A 265 -4.84 -18.59 -5.87
C ALA A 265 -4.64 -19.08 -4.42
N THR A 266 -4.54 -18.15 -3.47
CA THR A 266 -4.36 -18.49 -2.05
C THR A 266 -5.58 -19.21 -1.49
N GLY A 267 -6.79 -18.77 -1.83
CA GLY A 267 -8.03 -19.44 -1.44
C GLY A 267 -8.11 -20.88 -1.98
N VAL A 268 -7.77 -21.10 -3.25
CA VAL A 268 -7.73 -22.45 -3.85
C VAL A 268 -6.68 -23.33 -3.15
N MET A 269 -5.50 -22.80 -2.86
CA MET A 269 -4.46 -23.53 -2.12
C MET A 269 -4.91 -23.91 -0.69
N GLU A 270 -5.63 -23.02 -0.01
CA GLU A 270 -6.20 -23.28 1.32
C GLU A 270 -7.27 -24.38 1.27
N GLU A 271 -8.14 -24.34 0.25
CA GLU A 271 -9.20 -25.34 0.03
C GLU A 271 -8.62 -26.73 -0.30
N GLN A 272 -7.60 -26.81 -1.16
CA GLN A 272 -6.92 -28.07 -1.48
C GLN A 272 -6.20 -28.68 -0.26
N LYS A 273 -5.64 -27.85 0.62
CA LYS A 273 -4.99 -28.29 1.85
C LYS A 273 -5.97 -28.64 2.97
N ALA A 274 -7.22 -28.18 2.90
CA ALA A 274 -8.23 -28.46 3.91
C ALA A 274 -8.45 -29.97 4.19
N PRO A 275 -8.63 -30.86 3.19
CA PRO A 275 -8.79 -32.29 3.41
C PRO A 275 -7.51 -32.94 3.98
N GLU A 276 -6.32 -32.53 3.52
CA GLU A 276 -5.05 -33.02 4.07
C GLU A 276 -4.87 -32.60 5.53
N ASN A 277 -5.19 -31.35 5.87
CA ASN A 277 -5.13 -30.84 7.23
C ASN A 277 -6.15 -31.50 8.16
N LEU A 278 -7.37 -31.76 7.67
CA LEU A 278 -8.38 -32.53 8.38
C LEU A 278 -7.92 -33.97 8.61
N SER A 279 -7.39 -34.63 7.58
CA SER A 279 -6.82 -35.98 7.68
C SER A 279 -5.68 -36.05 8.70
N LYS A 280 -4.74 -35.09 8.66
CA LYS A 280 -3.65 -34.97 9.63
C LYS A 280 -4.18 -34.74 11.05
N LYS A 281 -5.14 -33.83 11.25
CA LYS A 281 -5.76 -33.55 12.56
C LYS A 281 -6.54 -34.75 13.12
N ILE A 282 -7.27 -35.47 12.28
CA ILE A 282 -7.97 -36.71 12.67
C ILE A 282 -6.94 -37.78 13.04
N SER A 283 -5.86 -37.91 12.27
CA SER A 283 -4.76 -38.85 12.55
C SER A 283 -4.04 -38.55 13.88
N THR A 284 -4.02 -37.30 14.34
CA THR A 284 -3.49 -36.91 15.66
C THR A 284 -4.48 -37.10 16.82
N LEU A 285 -5.77 -37.32 16.54
CA LEU A 285 -6.80 -37.58 17.54
C LEU A 285 -6.97 -39.08 17.86
N SER A 286 -6.25 -39.97 17.17
CA SER A 286 -6.21 -41.39 17.51
C SER A 286 -5.75 -41.58 18.96
N LEU A 287 -6.66 -42.07 19.80
CA LEU A 287 -6.51 -42.28 21.25
C LEU A 287 -5.48 -43.37 21.63
N THR A 288 -4.74 -43.91 20.68
CA THR A 288 -3.58 -44.76 20.94
C THR A 288 -2.40 -43.89 21.36
N LYS A 289 -2.39 -43.51 22.65
CA LYS A 289 -1.20 -43.02 23.35
C LYS A 289 -0.10 -44.09 23.25
N ASN A 290 0.85 -43.88 22.34
CA ASN A 290 2.28 -44.16 22.51
C ASN A 290 2.93 -44.03 21.14
N ASP A 291 3.55 -42.88 20.90
CA ASP A 291 5.01 -42.79 20.93
C ASP A 291 5.37 -41.39 20.47
N ASN A 292 6.49 -40.88 20.97
CA ASN A 292 7.14 -39.72 20.41
C ASN A 292 7.36 -39.99 18.92
N LYS A 293 6.44 -39.51 18.05
CA LYS A 293 6.64 -39.46 16.61
C LYS A 293 7.80 -38.51 16.39
N LEU A 294 9.01 -39.05 16.40
CA LEU A 294 10.17 -38.39 15.83
C LEU A 294 9.78 -37.99 14.41
N GLU A 295 9.76 -36.69 14.14
CA GLU A 295 9.58 -36.19 12.78
C GLU A 295 10.54 -36.92 11.85
N LYS A 296 9.98 -37.59 10.84
CA LYS A 296 10.70 -38.28 9.77
C LYS A 296 11.62 -37.30 9.04
N PHE A 297 12.77 -37.78 8.58
CA PHE A 297 13.70 -36.97 7.78
C PHE A 297 13.08 -36.58 6.43
N LEU A 298 13.53 -35.46 5.85
CA LEU A 298 13.07 -35.00 4.53
C LEU A 298 13.23 -36.09 3.46
N ILE A 299 14.31 -36.87 3.52
CA ILE A 299 14.59 -37.96 2.58
C ILE A 299 13.49 -39.05 2.57
N GLU A 300 12.71 -39.16 3.64
CA GLU A 300 11.59 -40.11 3.76
C GLU A 300 10.26 -39.54 3.21
N LYS A 301 10.24 -38.28 2.76
CA LYS A 301 9.04 -37.56 2.32
C LYS A 301 9.24 -36.80 1.00
N LEU A 302 10.06 -37.33 0.09
CA LEU A 302 10.36 -36.65 -1.18
C LEU A 302 9.12 -36.43 -2.08
N ASP A 303 8.07 -37.22 -1.90
CA ASP A 303 6.81 -37.11 -2.66
C ASP A 303 5.92 -35.93 -2.21
N SER A 304 6.25 -35.27 -1.10
CA SER A 304 5.49 -34.15 -0.54
C SER A 304 6.42 -32.98 -0.21
N TYR A 305 6.12 -31.79 -0.72
CA TYR A 305 6.90 -30.61 -0.39
C TYR A 305 6.65 -30.15 1.05
N GLU A 306 7.64 -30.32 1.92
CA GLU A 306 7.72 -29.73 3.26
C GLU A 306 9.02 -28.90 3.37
N SER A 307 8.94 -27.67 3.91
CA SER A 307 10.12 -26.82 4.09
C SER A 307 11.06 -27.43 5.13
N ALA A 308 12.27 -27.81 4.72
CA ALA A 308 13.28 -28.39 5.62
C ALA A 308 13.77 -27.41 6.72
N VAL A 309 13.51 -26.11 6.55
CA VAL A 309 13.93 -25.03 7.46
C VAL A 309 12.77 -24.58 8.37
N GLY A 310 11.58 -25.17 8.23
CA GLY A 310 10.38 -24.78 8.97
C GLY A 310 9.84 -23.41 8.56
N ASP A 311 8.82 -22.93 9.29
CA ASP A 311 8.32 -21.56 9.16
C ASP A 311 9.32 -20.56 9.76
N SER A 312 9.32 -19.31 9.27
CA SER A 312 10.24 -18.25 9.72
C SER A 312 10.22 -17.96 11.23
N ASN A 313 9.18 -18.43 11.93
CA ASN A 313 8.98 -18.24 13.38
C ASN A 313 9.43 -19.45 14.23
N THR A 314 9.78 -20.58 13.62
CA THR A 314 10.24 -21.77 14.33
C THR A 314 11.73 -21.98 14.14
N ARG A 315 12.54 -21.71 15.18
CA ARG A 315 13.98 -22.04 15.20
C ARG A 315 14.18 -23.54 15.47
N GLY A 316 13.76 -24.38 14.53
CA GLY A 316 14.01 -25.82 14.55
C GLY A 316 15.34 -26.16 13.86
N ILE A 317 16.01 -27.23 14.31
CA ILE A 317 17.18 -27.77 13.59
C ILE A 317 16.67 -28.52 12.35
N PRO A 318 17.15 -28.19 11.13
CA PRO A 318 16.72 -28.87 9.90
C PRO A 318 17.00 -30.38 9.96
N ARG A 319 15.96 -31.21 9.82
CA ARG A 319 16.05 -32.68 9.78
C ARG A 319 16.03 -33.20 8.35
N ILE A 320 17.08 -32.89 7.60
CA ILE A 320 17.19 -33.24 6.17
C ILE A 320 17.43 -34.75 6.01
N ASP A 321 18.45 -35.28 6.69
CA ASP A 321 18.86 -36.68 6.64
C ASP A 321 19.47 -37.11 7.98
N ALA A 322 19.54 -38.41 8.22
CA ALA A 322 20.17 -38.98 9.41
C ALA A 322 21.68 -38.76 9.36
N PHE A 323 22.22 -38.04 10.34
CA PHE A 323 23.65 -37.82 10.48
C PHE A 323 24.15 -38.31 11.85
N PRO A 324 25.20 -39.15 11.91
CA PRO A 324 25.94 -39.72 10.78
C PRO A 324 25.13 -40.79 10.02
N PRO A 325 25.41 -41.02 8.72
CA PRO A 325 24.74 -42.05 7.93
C PRO A 325 24.90 -43.43 8.57
N ALA A 326 23.85 -44.25 8.47
CA ALA A 326 23.91 -45.63 8.95
C ALA A 326 24.95 -46.45 8.16
N PHE A 327 25.74 -47.27 8.85
CA PHE A 327 26.69 -48.17 8.21
C PHE A 327 25.97 -49.16 7.30
N GLN A 328 26.41 -49.26 6.04
CA GLN A 328 25.91 -50.25 5.08
C GLN A 328 27.02 -51.23 4.74
N ALA A 329 26.66 -52.52 4.66
CA ALA A 329 27.58 -53.55 4.22
C ALA A 329 27.95 -53.31 2.75
N THR A 330 29.21 -53.01 2.49
CA THR A 330 29.73 -52.85 1.13
C THR A 330 30.21 -54.22 0.63
N PRO A 331 29.78 -54.68 -0.56
CA PRO A 331 30.33 -55.91 -1.13
C PRO A 331 31.83 -55.72 -1.32
N ARG A 332 32.65 -56.64 -0.77
CA ARG A 332 34.08 -56.65 -1.06
C ARG A 332 34.30 -57.12 -2.49
N ASN A 333 35.34 -56.59 -3.13
CA ASN A 333 35.80 -57.11 -4.41
C ASN A 333 36.03 -58.63 -4.29
N PRO A 334 35.59 -59.43 -5.28
CA PRO A 334 35.84 -60.86 -5.28
C PRO A 334 37.35 -61.13 -5.21
N ILE A 335 37.73 -62.18 -4.49
CA ILE A 335 39.12 -62.61 -4.43
C ILE A 335 39.48 -63.17 -5.80
N VAL A 336 40.35 -62.49 -6.53
CA VAL A 336 40.93 -62.97 -7.79
C VAL A 336 42.34 -63.47 -7.50
N LEU A 337 42.57 -64.76 -7.71
CA LEU A 337 43.89 -65.37 -7.60
C LEU A 337 44.48 -65.51 -9.01
N ASP A 338 45.71 -65.04 -9.20
CA ASP A 338 46.44 -65.24 -10.45
C ASP A 338 47.01 -66.66 -10.50
N LEU A 339 46.23 -67.60 -11.03
CA LEU A 339 46.66 -68.98 -11.23
C LEU A 339 47.61 -69.13 -12.43
N ALA A 340 47.66 -68.14 -13.34
CA ALA A 340 48.53 -68.20 -14.51
C ALA A 340 50.00 -68.09 -14.12
N PHE A 341 50.30 -67.34 -13.06
CA PHE A 341 51.65 -67.26 -12.48
C PHE A 341 52.20 -68.64 -12.08
N ASN A 342 51.36 -69.51 -11.50
CA ASN A 342 51.76 -70.88 -11.13
C ASN A 342 52.03 -71.79 -12.33
N SER A 343 51.59 -71.38 -13.52
CA SER A 343 51.75 -72.15 -14.77
C SER A 343 52.99 -71.71 -15.56
N ILE A 344 53.80 -70.79 -15.03
CA ILE A 344 55.07 -70.38 -15.64
C ILE A 344 56.12 -71.44 -15.32
N GLU A 345 56.24 -72.44 -16.19
CA GLU A 345 57.29 -73.44 -16.14
C GLU A 345 58.45 -73.08 -17.07
N PHE A 346 59.68 -73.42 -16.69
CA PHE A 346 60.82 -73.29 -17.59
C PHE A 346 60.66 -74.23 -18.79
N PRO A 347 61.01 -73.79 -20.01
CA PRO A 347 60.98 -74.67 -21.17
C PRO A 347 61.98 -75.82 -20.99
N SER A 348 61.62 -77.01 -21.47
CA SER A 348 62.52 -78.17 -21.45
C SER A 348 63.85 -77.83 -22.13
N LEU A 349 64.95 -78.02 -21.40
CA LEU A 349 66.30 -77.80 -21.89
C LEU A 349 66.93 -79.05 -22.53
N GLU A 350 66.21 -80.17 -22.61
CA GLU A 350 66.73 -81.46 -23.11
C GLU A 350 67.34 -81.35 -24.51
N ASN A 351 66.74 -80.54 -25.40
CA ASN A 351 67.25 -80.32 -26.76
C ASN A 351 68.53 -79.45 -26.80
N ARG A 352 68.85 -78.75 -25.71
CA ARG A 352 70.07 -77.95 -25.55
C ARG A 352 71.14 -78.67 -24.73
N MET A 353 70.80 -79.78 -24.07
CA MET A 353 71.78 -80.63 -23.41
C MET A 353 72.61 -81.35 -24.47
N LYS A 354 73.94 -81.33 -24.33
CA LYS A 354 74.82 -82.13 -25.19
C LYS A 354 74.44 -83.61 -24.99
N LYS A 355 74.03 -84.28 -26.06
CA LYS A 355 73.79 -85.73 -26.03
C LYS A 355 75.12 -86.42 -25.73
N ASP A 356 75.23 -87.04 -24.56
CA ASP A 356 76.35 -87.92 -24.23
C ASP A 356 76.35 -89.09 -25.22
N LYS A 357 77.20 -89.02 -26.24
CA LYS A 357 77.51 -90.16 -27.12
C LYS A 357 78.30 -91.18 -26.29
N LYS A 358 77.59 -92.02 -25.53
CA LYS A 358 78.19 -93.19 -24.88
C LYS A 358 78.68 -94.15 -25.97
N GLY A 359 79.97 -94.10 -26.27
CA GLY A 359 80.64 -95.02 -27.17
C GLY A 359 80.59 -96.46 -26.65
N PHE A 360 80.55 -97.41 -27.59
CA PHE A 360 80.31 -98.85 -27.40
C PHE A 360 81.31 -99.57 -26.45
N ILE A 361 82.35 -98.89 -25.99
CA ILE A 361 83.40 -99.44 -25.12
C ILE A 361 83.09 -99.22 -23.62
N SER A 362 82.06 -98.43 -23.28
CA SER A 362 81.62 -98.22 -21.88
C SER A 362 80.87 -99.41 -21.25
N ARG A 363 80.75 -100.55 -21.94
CA ARG A 363 80.21 -101.81 -21.38
C ARG A 363 81.27 -102.78 -20.86
N LEU A 364 82.55 -102.42 -20.91
CA LEU A 364 83.64 -103.27 -20.41
C LEU A 364 84.35 -102.76 -19.15
N TRP A 365 83.96 -101.61 -18.61
CA TRP A 365 84.42 -101.13 -17.30
C TRP A 365 83.29 -100.39 -16.56
N ARG A 366 82.91 -100.99 -15.42
CA ARG A 366 82.04 -100.58 -14.29
C ARG A 366 81.18 -99.32 -14.41
#